data_AF-A0A7S2AZ15-F1
#
_entry.id   AF-A0A7S2AZ15-F1
#
_cell.length_a   1.000
_cell.length_b   1.000
_cell.length_c   1.000
_cell.angle_alpha   90.00
_cell.angle_beta   90.00
_cell.angle_gamma   90.00
#
_symmetry.space_group_name_H-M   'P 1'
#
loop_
_entity.id
_entity.type
_entity.pdbx_description
1 polymer ?
#
loop_
_entity_poly.entity_id
_entity_poly.type
_entity_poly.pdbx_seq_one_letter_code
_entity_poly.pdbx_strand_id
1 'polypeptide(L)'
;RSKQRERIFSLADQVKRFARAKEEENKRYLDISSVYDGSYLKGKRVVVVGASKGLGLCIAEELVAKGAEAIVTCRKVTPELEAIKAKQVVADVEVTDFESLKSAAAKV
;
A
#
# COMPACT_ATOMS: atom_id res chain seq x y z
N ARG A 1 -22.87 -12.18 4.17
CA ARG A 1 -22.63 -10.85 4.79
C ARG A 1 -23.20 -10.90 6.20
N SER A 2 -22.37 -11.22 7.19
CA SER A 2 -22.80 -11.33 8.60
C SER A 2 -23.15 -9.96 9.16
N LYS A 3 -24.14 -9.92 10.04
CA LYS A 3 -24.77 -8.73 10.63
C LYS A 3 -23.73 -7.76 11.20
N GLN A 4 -23.40 -6.73 10.46
CA GLN A 4 -22.64 -5.58 10.91
C GLN A 4 -23.58 -4.74 11.80
N ARG A 5 -23.80 -5.23 13.03
CA ARG A 5 -24.57 -4.51 14.07
C ARG A 5 -23.90 -3.16 14.34
N GLU A 6 -24.71 -2.15 14.68
CA GLU A 6 -24.27 -0.81 15.12
C GLU A 6 -23.09 -0.93 16.08
N ARG A 7 -21.88 -0.66 15.57
CA ARG A 7 -20.67 -0.76 16.33
C ARG A 7 -20.43 0.59 16.99
N ILE A 8 -20.45 0.63 18.32
CA ILE A 8 -19.88 1.76 19.05
C ILE A 8 -18.36 1.69 18.85
N PHE A 9 -17.85 2.51 17.92
CA PHE A 9 -16.43 2.57 17.54
C PHE A 9 -15.55 3.08 18.69
N SER A 10 -16.10 3.94 19.56
CA SER A 10 -15.41 4.53 20.70
C SER A 10 -16.07 4.12 22.03
N LEU A 11 -15.38 3.30 22.81
CA LEU A 11 -15.72 3.01 24.20
C LEU A 11 -14.57 3.58 25.06
N ALA A 12 -14.84 4.54 25.95
CA ALA A 12 -13.76 5.18 26.72
C ALA A 12 -13.01 4.17 27.61
N ASP A 13 -13.74 3.22 28.19
CA ASP A 13 -13.22 2.17 29.05
C ASP A 13 -12.29 1.20 28.30
N GLN A 14 -10.99 1.27 28.60
CA GLN A 14 -9.97 0.45 27.95
C GLN A 14 -10.08 -1.03 28.29
N VAL A 15 -10.48 -1.37 29.52
CA VAL A 15 -10.58 -2.77 29.99
C VAL A 15 -11.72 -3.46 29.27
N LYS A 16 -12.89 -2.81 29.22
CA LYS A 16 -14.04 -3.33 28.47
C LYS A 16 -13.76 -3.42 26.97
N ARG A 17 -13.02 -2.47 26.38
CA ARG A 17 -12.58 -2.55 24.97
C ARG A 17 -11.71 -3.76 24.71
N PHE A 18 -10.72 -4.00 25.56
CA PHE A 18 -9.79 -5.12 25.40
C PHE A 18 -10.48 -6.47 25.63
N ALA A 19 -11.35 -6.58 26.64
CA ALA A 19 -12.15 -7.78 26.87
C ALA A 19 -13.05 -8.11 25.67
N ARG A 20 -13.76 -7.10 25.13
CA ARG A 20 -14.54 -7.25 23.90
C ARG A 20 -13.68 -7.66 22.70
N ALA A 21 -12.49 -7.07 22.55
CA ALA A 21 -11.59 -7.41 21.46
C ALA A 21 -11.11 -8.87 21.51
N LYS A 22 -10.92 -9.42 22.72
CA LYS A 22 -10.64 -10.86 22.92
C LYS A 22 -11.83 -11.73 22.52
N GLU A 23 -13.03 -11.38 22.96
CA GLU A 23 -14.27 -12.11 22.63
C GLU A 23 -14.54 -12.12 21.12
N GLU A 24 -14.26 -11.01 20.44
CA GLU A 24 -14.41 -10.87 18.98
C GLU A 24 -13.22 -11.41 18.17
N GLU A 25 -12.17 -11.93 18.82
CA GLU A 25 -10.90 -12.30 18.18
C GLU A 25 -10.36 -11.22 17.23
N ASN A 26 -10.48 -9.95 17.63
CA ASN A 26 -10.23 -8.82 16.77
C ASN A 26 -8.73 -8.60 16.56
N LYS A 27 -8.17 -9.19 15.51
CA LYS A 27 -6.75 -9.07 15.16
C LYS A 27 -6.26 -7.62 15.06
N ARG A 28 -7.09 -6.68 14.58
CA ARG A 28 -6.70 -5.27 14.53
C ARG A 28 -6.42 -4.65 15.90
N TYR A 29 -7.01 -5.18 16.96
CA TYR A 29 -6.77 -4.71 18.32
C TYR A 29 -5.70 -5.55 19.04
N LEU A 30 -5.73 -6.86 18.85
CA LEU A 30 -4.88 -7.81 19.60
C LEU A 30 -3.48 -7.99 18.98
N ASP A 31 -3.36 -7.85 17.67
CA ASP A 31 -2.14 -8.05 16.90
C ASP A 31 -2.13 -7.11 15.70
N ILE A 32 -1.84 -5.84 15.97
CA ILE A 32 -1.79 -4.80 14.93
C ILE A 32 -0.69 -5.07 13.88
N SER A 33 0.39 -5.75 14.28
CA SER A 33 1.47 -6.14 13.35
C SER A 33 0.96 -7.03 12.22
N SER A 34 0.05 -7.98 12.51
CA SER A 34 -0.55 -8.83 11.48
C SER A 34 -1.34 -8.06 10.42
N VAL A 35 -1.83 -6.85 10.74
CA VAL A 35 -2.60 -6.01 9.81
C VAL A 35 -1.68 -5.28 8.84
N TYR A 36 -0.47 -4.96 9.27
CA TYR A 36 0.55 -4.28 8.47
C TYR A 36 1.56 -5.25 7.84
N ASP A 37 1.37 -6.56 8.01
CA ASP A 37 2.20 -7.54 7.32
C ASP A 37 1.89 -7.55 5.81
N GLY A 38 2.82 -7.03 5.02
CA GLY A 38 2.77 -7.01 3.56
C GLY A 38 3.25 -8.30 2.89
N SER A 39 3.53 -9.38 3.62
CA SER A 39 4.06 -10.64 3.07
C SER A 39 3.21 -11.23 1.93
N TYR A 40 1.90 -11.00 1.93
CA TYR A 40 0.96 -11.44 0.88
C TYR A 40 1.18 -10.76 -0.48
N LEU A 41 1.97 -9.68 -0.54
CA LEU A 41 2.30 -8.95 -1.76
C LEU A 41 3.47 -9.58 -2.53
N LYS A 42 4.16 -10.56 -1.94
CA LYS A 42 5.28 -11.24 -2.58
C LYS A 42 4.87 -11.84 -3.93
N GLY A 43 5.61 -11.50 -4.99
CA GLY A 43 5.35 -11.94 -6.37
C GLY A 43 4.13 -11.29 -7.04
N LYS A 44 3.44 -10.35 -6.39
CA LYS A 44 2.36 -9.59 -7.01
C LYS A 44 2.92 -8.41 -7.80
N ARG A 45 2.34 -8.13 -8.96
CA ARG A 45 2.63 -6.92 -9.74
C ARG A 45 1.84 -5.75 -9.17
N VAL A 46 2.53 -4.66 -8.83
CA VAL A 46 1.91 -3.47 -8.24
C VAL A 46 2.42 -2.24 -8.98
N VAL A 47 1.50 -1.40 -9.44
CA VAL A 47 1.84 -0.11 -10.06
C VAL A 47 1.72 1.00 -9.02
N VAL A 48 2.77 1.79 -8.86
CA VAL A 48 2.78 2.95 -7.97
C VAL A 48 2.98 4.21 -8.78
N VAL A 49 2.07 5.16 -8.65
CA VAL A 49 2.15 6.45 -9.32
C VAL A 49 2.70 7.51 -8.38
N GLY A 50 3.46 8.47 -8.93
CA GLY A 50 4.07 9.53 -8.14
C GLY A 50 5.22 9.03 -7.26
N ALA A 51 5.92 7.99 -7.70
CA ALA A 51 6.94 7.30 -6.92
C ALA A 51 8.25 8.07 -6.76
N SER A 52 8.42 9.23 -7.40
CA SER A 52 9.69 9.96 -7.40
C SER A 52 10.11 10.51 -6.03
N LYS A 53 9.18 10.72 -5.10
CA LYS A 53 9.47 11.21 -3.75
C LYS A 53 8.32 10.97 -2.76
N GLY A 54 8.59 11.21 -1.48
CA GLY A 54 7.58 11.21 -0.42
C GLY A 54 6.85 9.87 -0.30
N LEU A 55 5.53 9.91 -0.14
CA LEU A 55 4.73 8.70 0.08
C LEU A 55 4.86 7.67 -1.05
N GLY A 56 4.88 8.11 -2.31
CA GLY A 56 5.00 7.19 -3.44
C GLY A 56 6.33 6.43 -3.44
N LEU A 57 7.42 7.12 -3.07
CA LEU A 57 8.75 6.51 -2.93
C LEU A 57 8.77 5.48 -1.79
N CYS A 58 8.30 5.86 -0.60
CA CYS A 58 8.26 4.96 0.56
C CYS A 58 7.37 3.73 0.31
N ILE A 59 6.25 3.89 -0.40
CA ILE A 59 5.39 2.76 -0.80
C ILE A 59 6.13 1.84 -1.75
N ALA A 60 6.85 2.38 -2.74
CA ALA A 60 7.64 1.56 -3.67
C ALA A 60 8.78 0.81 -2.96
N GLU A 61 9.48 1.45 -2.03
CA GLU A 61 10.51 0.83 -1.19
C GLU A 61 9.95 -0.35 -0.39
N GLU A 62 8.83 -0.15 0.30
CA GLU A 62 8.19 -1.19 1.10
C GLU A 62 7.71 -2.35 0.22
N LEU A 63 7.12 -2.06 -0.95
CA LEU A 63 6.70 -3.09 -1.90
C LEU A 63 7.87 -3.96 -2.36
N VAL A 64 9.00 -3.35 -2.73
CA VAL A 64 10.21 -4.07 -3.11
C VAL A 64 10.75 -4.88 -1.94
N ALA A 65 10.78 -4.31 -0.72
CA ALA A 65 11.23 -5.00 0.48
C ALA A 65 10.36 -6.23 0.83
N LYS A 66 9.06 -6.19 0.55
CA LYS A 66 8.14 -7.34 0.70
C LYS A 66 8.17 -8.31 -0.49
N GLY A 67 9.02 -8.07 -1.48
CA GLY A 67 9.20 -8.94 -2.64
C GLY A 67 8.07 -8.84 -3.67
N ALA A 68 7.34 -7.74 -3.69
CA ALA A 68 6.41 -7.43 -4.77
C ALA A 68 7.17 -6.99 -6.03
N GLU A 69 6.55 -7.22 -7.18
CA GLU A 69 7.03 -6.74 -8.46
C GLU A 69 6.54 -5.31 -8.69
N ALA A 70 7.20 -4.36 -8.03
CA ALA A 70 6.84 -2.94 -8.10
C ALA A 70 7.21 -2.32 -9.46
N ILE A 71 6.22 -1.69 -10.10
CA ILE A 71 6.36 -0.90 -11.31
C ILE A 71 6.03 0.54 -10.94
N VAL A 72 7.00 1.43 -11.07
CA VAL A 72 6.89 2.79 -10.57
C VAL A 72 6.72 3.77 -11.72
N THR A 73 5.81 4.73 -11.56
CA THR A 73 5.59 5.79 -12.55
C THR A 73 5.84 7.17 -11.96
N CYS A 74 6.45 8.04 -12.76
CA CYS A 74 6.76 9.41 -12.37
C CYS A 74 6.91 10.32 -13.59
N ARG A 75 6.79 11.63 -13.38
CA ARG A 75 7.07 12.64 -14.42
C ARG A 75 8.55 12.88 -14.65
N LYS A 76 9.34 12.76 -13.58
CA LYS A 76 10.80 12.92 -13.61
C LYS A 76 11.39 11.85 -12.73
N VAL A 77 12.38 11.14 -13.27
CA VAL A 77 13.18 10.18 -12.53
C VAL A 77 14.08 10.94 -11.57
N THR A 78 14.22 10.41 -10.35
CA THR A 78 15.05 10.97 -9.30
C THR A 78 16.10 9.93 -8.88
N PRO A 79 17.28 10.35 -8.40
CA PRO A 79 18.32 9.41 -7.96
C PRO A 79 17.83 8.43 -6.89
N GLU A 80 16.94 8.89 -6.00
CA GLU A 80 16.34 8.05 -4.97
C GLU A 80 15.45 6.95 -5.57
N LEU A 81 14.72 7.26 -6.64
CA LEU A 81 13.89 6.27 -7.34
C LEU A 81 14.73 5.23 -8.08
N GLU A 82 15.87 5.63 -8.64
CA GLU A 82 16.82 4.72 -9.29
C GLU A 82 17.53 3.81 -8.29
N ALA A 83 17.77 4.29 -7.07
CA ALA A 83 18.35 3.49 -5.99
C ALA A 83 17.40 2.35 -5.56
N ILE A 84 16.09 2.51 -5.77
CA ILE A 84 15.13 1.44 -5.52
C ILE A 84 15.23 0.39 -6.62
N LYS A 85 15.38 -0.86 -6.23
CA LYS A 85 15.37 -2.03 -7.13
C LYS A 85 13.95 -2.39 -7.60
N ALA A 86 13.21 -1.39 -8.08
CA ALA A 86 11.91 -1.60 -8.69
C ALA A 86 12.07 -2.47 -9.94
N LYS A 87 11.04 -3.26 -10.27
CA LYS A 87 11.07 -4.14 -11.45
C LYS A 87 11.13 -3.31 -12.74
N GLN A 88 10.48 -2.15 -12.74
CA GLN A 88 10.40 -1.27 -13.91
C GLN A 88 10.09 0.17 -13.47
N VAL A 89 10.71 1.13 -14.16
CA VAL A 89 10.44 2.57 -14.02
C VAL A 89 9.82 3.07 -15.33
N VAL A 90 8.66 3.71 -15.25
CA VAL A 90 7.97 4.36 -16.38
C VAL A 90 8.00 5.88 -16.17
N ALA A 91 8.86 6.56 -16.92
CA ALA A 91 8.99 8.01 -16.87
C ALA A 91 7.91 8.72 -17.73
N ASP A 92 7.83 10.04 -17.60
CA ASP A 92 6.95 10.95 -18.35
C ASP A 92 5.45 10.62 -18.26
N VAL A 93 5.02 10.10 -17.11
CA VAL A 93 3.60 9.80 -16.86
C VAL A 93 2.92 10.98 -16.16
N GLU A 94 1.96 11.61 -16.83
CA GLU A 94 1.07 12.62 -16.27
C GLU A 94 -0.31 12.02 -16.04
N VAL A 95 -0.78 12.04 -14.80
CA VAL A 95 -2.01 11.36 -14.39
C VAL A 95 -3.28 12.11 -14.80
N THR A 96 -3.15 13.41 -15.07
CA THR A 96 -4.27 14.22 -15.54
C THR A 96 -4.50 14.09 -17.05
N ASP A 97 -3.58 13.45 -17.78
CA ASP A 97 -3.70 13.22 -19.22
C ASP A 97 -4.02 11.76 -19.53
N PHE A 98 -5.12 11.55 -20.24
CA PHE A 98 -5.62 10.22 -20.57
C PHE A 98 -4.72 9.48 -21.56
N GLU A 99 -4.14 10.19 -22.54
CA GLU A 99 -3.24 9.57 -23.51
C GLU A 99 -1.91 9.16 -22.86
N SER A 100 -1.37 9.97 -21.95
CA SER A 100 -0.24 9.60 -21.10
C SER A 100 -0.51 8.33 -20.30
N LEU A 101 -1.69 8.23 -19.64
CA LEU A 101 -2.08 7.02 -18.91
C LEU A 101 -2.21 5.79 -19.81
N LYS A 102 -2.77 5.95 -21.02
CA LYS A 102 -2.92 4.87 -21.99
C LYS A 102 -1.56 4.35 -22.47
N SER A 103 -0.62 5.25 -22.74
CA SER A 103 0.77 4.92 -23.08
C SER A 103 1.49 4.24 -21.91
N ALA A 104 1.27 4.70 -20.67
CA ALA A 104 1.81 4.06 -19.48
C ALA A 104 1.26 2.65 -19.29
N ALA A 105 -0.06 2.45 -19.43
CA ALA A 105 -0.71 1.16 -19.28
C ALA A 105 -0.22 0.11 -20.29
N ALA A 106 0.12 0.52 -21.52
CA ALA A 106 0.69 -0.39 -22.52
C ALA A 106 2.11 -0.88 -22.20
N LYS A 107 2.82 -0.19 -21.30
CA LYS A 107 4.20 -0.52 -20.90
C LYS A 107 4.27 -1.39 -19.64
N VAL A 108 3.16 -1.55 -18.93
CA VAL A 108 3.02 -2.29 -17.66
C VAL A 108 2.41 -3.65 -17.92
#